data_AF-A0A839QG11-F1
#
_entry.id   AF-A0A839QG11-F1
#
_cell.length_a   1.000
_cell.length_b   1.000
_cell.length_c   1.000
_cell.angle_alpha   90.00
_cell.angle_beta   90.00
_cell.angle_gamma   90.00
#
_symmetry.space_group_name_H-M   'P 1'
#
loop_
_entity.id
_entity.type
_entity.pdbx_description
1 polymer ?
#
loop_
_entity_poly.entity_id
_entity_poly.type
_entity_poly.pdbx_seq_one_letter_code
_entity_poly.pdbx_strand_id
1 'polypeptide(L)'
;MARPDGPYRSGASQLLGKKAFYALVTEERLAGLSTRLAPGSSVLSVDVQGHRLLDADLSTEAGRHALTALLARVLDLPGGIEPVVASEAGLRFPDLAAAGPEEMQAVSLVNLASVRALEAKLGTEIDPLRFRANIYFDGPEAFAERELLGSTVEIGGSRLEVFEETVRCAATDANPTTARRDTRIPAALKQHFGHAIMGFYAHVRSNGTLAPGMDIALEHAVEGVR
;
A
#
# COMPACT_ATOMS: atom_id res chain seq x y z
N MET A 1 9.08 6.94 -5.36
CA MET A 1 10.10 8.00 -5.48
C MET A 1 11.15 7.82 -4.42
N ALA A 2 12.40 7.58 -4.83
CA ALA A 2 13.52 7.48 -3.89
C ALA A 2 13.99 8.87 -3.46
N ARG A 3 14.53 8.93 -2.23
CA ARG A 3 15.20 10.12 -1.73
C ARG A 3 16.54 10.30 -2.45
N PRO A 4 16.90 11.51 -2.92
CA PRO A 4 18.11 11.73 -3.70
C PRO A 4 19.40 11.43 -2.90
N ASP A 5 19.37 11.70 -1.59
CA ASP A 5 20.42 11.39 -0.62
C ASP A 5 20.28 9.98 -0.03
N GLY A 6 19.26 9.22 -0.43
CA GLY A 6 19.00 7.86 0.03
C GLY A 6 19.93 6.81 -0.58
N PRO A 7 19.72 5.52 -0.27
CA PRO A 7 20.58 4.43 -0.75
C PRO A 7 20.29 3.97 -2.19
N TYR A 8 19.17 4.41 -2.81
CA TYR A 8 18.83 3.98 -4.17
C TYR A 8 19.78 4.58 -5.21
N ARG A 9 20.29 3.75 -6.10
CA ARG A 9 21.10 4.13 -7.27
C ARG A 9 20.56 3.38 -8.48
N SER A 10 20.63 3.97 -9.67
CA SER A 10 20.26 3.25 -10.90
C SER A 10 21.17 2.03 -11.10
N GLY A 11 20.58 0.90 -11.50
CA GLY A 11 21.27 -0.39 -11.58
C GLY A 11 21.43 -1.07 -10.22
N ALA A 12 20.71 -0.60 -9.19
CA ALA A 12 20.68 -1.28 -7.90
C ALA A 12 20.03 -2.66 -8.03
N SER A 13 20.66 -3.66 -7.43
CA SER A 13 20.10 -4.99 -7.21
C SER A 13 19.57 -5.19 -5.79
N GLN A 14 19.78 -4.19 -4.91
CA GLN A 14 19.42 -4.28 -3.50
C GLN A 14 17.92 -4.06 -3.29
N LEU A 15 17.34 -4.90 -2.45
CA LEU A 15 16.01 -4.69 -1.88
C LEU A 15 16.05 -3.56 -0.85
N LEU A 16 15.31 -2.48 -1.11
CA LEU A 16 15.33 -1.28 -0.28
C LEU A 16 14.01 -1.12 0.47
N GLY A 17 14.12 -0.82 1.76
CA GLY A 17 12.96 -0.57 2.61
C GLY A 17 12.43 0.86 2.48
N LYS A 18 11.23 1.10 3.04
CA LYS A 18 10.50 2.37 2.95
C LYS A 18 11.28 3.64 3.27
N LYS A 19 12.30 3.59 4.14
CA LYS A 19 13.12 4.76 4.51
C LYS A 19 13.92 5.34 3.34
N ALA A 20 14.19 4.53 2.30
CA ALA A 20 14.85 4.99 1.09
C ALA A 20 13.95 5.85 0.20
N PHE A 21 12.64 5.91 0.48
CA PHE A 21 11.63 6.53 -0.36
C PHE A 21 10.87 7.63 0.40
N TYR A 22 10.26 8.54 -0.35
CA TYR A 22 9.21 9.41 0.18
C TYR A 22 7.96 8.57 0.39
N ALA A 23 7.42 8.59 1.60
CA ALA A 23 6.30 7.75 2.02
C ALA A 23 5.39 8.52 2.98
N LEU A 24 4.11 8.14 3.04
CA LEU A 24 3.08 8.82 3.84
C LEU A 24 3.39 8.87 5.35
N VAL A 25 4.27 8.00 5.85
CA VAL A 25 4.70 8.04 7.24
C VAL A 25 5.44 9.34 7.58
N THR A 26 6.13 9.97 6.62
CA THR A 26 6.77 11.28 6.79
C THR A 26 6.12 12.38 5.93
N GLU A 27 5.47 12.02 4.82
CA GLU A 27 4.99 12.97 3.81
C GLU A 27 3.47 12.84 3.57
N GLU A 28 2.61 13.33 4.48
CA GLU A 28 1.14 13.20 4.30
C GLU A 28 0.59 13.89 3.05
N ARG A 29 1.30 14.90 2.51
CA ARG A 29 0.92 15.63 1.29
C ARG A 29 0.73 14.71 0.09
N LEU A 30 1.49 13.60 0.03
CA LEU A 30 1.37 12.60 -1.03
C LEU A 30 0.00 11.90 -1.02
N ALA A 31 -0.74 11.92 0.09
CA ALA A 31 -2.05 11.28 0.19
C ALA A 31 -3.09 11.94 -0.73
N GLY A 32 -2.93 13.23 -1.04
CA GLY A 32 -3.81 13.95 -1.97
C GLY A 32 -3.56 13.64 -3.45
N LEU A 33 -2.52 12.87 -3.77
CA LEU A 33 -2.24 12.42 -5.13
C LEU A 33 -2.94 11.07 -5.38
N SER A 34 -3.70 11.01 -6.47
CA SER A 34 -4.10 9.75 -7.08
C SER A 34 -3.17 9.48 -8.26
N THR A 35 -2.66 8.26 -8.36
CA THR A 35 -1.72 7.87 -9.42
C THR A 35 -2.15 6.59 -10.09
N ARG A 36 -2.06 6.53 -11.42
CA ARG A 36 -2.36 5.34 -12.20
C ARG A 36 -1.27 5.09 -13.23
N LEU A 37 -0.65 3.92 -13.19
CA LEU A 37 0.21 3.42 -14.27
C LEU A 37 -0.60 2.43 -15.09
N ALA A 38 -0.82 2.72 -16.38
CA ALA A 38 -1.62 1.85 -17.23
C ALA A 38 -0.88 0.52 -17.51
N PRO A 39 -1.54 -0.66 -17.43
CA PRO A 39 -0.91 -1.93 -17.74
C PRO A 39 -0.32 -1.94 -19.15
N GLY A 40 0.91 -2.44 -19.30
CA GLY A 40 1.60 -2.49 -20.59
C GLY A 40 2.09 -1.12 -21.12
N SER A 41 1.88 -0.05 -20.36
CA SER A 41 2.35 1.30 -20.67
C SER A 41 3.35 1.79 -19.62
N SER A 42 4.22 2.72 -20.04
CA SER A 42 5.09 3.48 -19.13
C SER A 42 4.47 4.83 -18.75
N VAL A 43 3.22 5.11 -19.14
CA VAL A 43 2.54 6.37 -18.82
C VAL A 43 1.93 6.32 -17.42
N LEU A 44 2.50 7.13 -16.52
CA LEU A 44 1.96 7.41 -15.20
C LEU A 44 1.08 8.66 -15.27
N SER A 45 -0.19 8.50 -14.95
CA SER A 45 -1.12 9.59 -14.71
C SER A 45 -1.11 10.02 -13.25
N VAL A 46 -1.14 11.31 -12.99
CA VAL A 46 -1.26 11.91 -11.65
C VAL A 46 -2.46 12.86 -11.63
N ASP A 47 -3.36 12.64 -10.68
CA ASP A 47 -4.59 13.40 -10.48
C ASP A 47 -4.64 13.95 -9.04
N VAL A 48 -5.25 15.12 -8.86
CA VAL A 48 -5.58 15.70 -7.53
C VAL A 48 -7.05 16.04 -7.52
N GLN A 49 -7.80 15.51 -6.54
CA GLN A 49 -9.25 15.72 -6.42
C GLN A 49 -10.00 15.47 -7.74
N GLY A 50 -9.59 14.46 -8.51
CA GLY A 50 -10.19 14.11 -9.81
C GLY A 50 -9.74 14.95 -11.00
N HIS A 51 -8.84 15.92 -10.80
CA HIS A 51 -8.28 16.75 -11.87
C HIS A 51 -6.91 16.26 -12.31
N ARG A 52 -6.74 16.00 -13.61
CA ARG A 52 -5.47 15.58 -14.23
C ARG A 52 -4.42 16.67 -14.11
N LEU A 53 -3.33 16.36 -13.41
CA LEU A 53 -2.16 17.24 -13.29
C LEU A 53 -1.04 16.90 -14.27
N LEU A 54 -0.83 15.61 -14.52
CA LEU A 54 0.28 15.14 -15.33
C LEU A 54 -0.03 13.78 -15.96
N ASP A 55 0.37 13.63 -17.22
CA ASP A 55 0.63 12.34 -17.86
C ASP A 55 2.11 12.29 -18.23
N ALA A 56 2.84 11.37 -17.60
CA ALA A 56 4.29 11.26 -17.75
C ALA A 56 4.66 9.88 -18.30
N ASP A 57 5.23 9.85 -19.50
CA ASP A 57 5.88 8.64 -20.02
C ASP A 57 7.23 8.42 -19.33
N LEU A 58 7.25 7.48 -18.39
CA LEU A 58 8.42 7.16 -17.57
C LEU A 58 9.55 6.49 -18.37
N SER A 59 9.31 6.07 -19.62
CA SER A 59 10.36 5.59 -20.52
C SER A 59 11.24 6.73 -21.05
N THR A 60 10.72 7.96 -21.05
CA THR A 60 11.41 9.16 -21.56
C THR A 60 12.05 9.97 -20.44
N GLU A 61 13.15 10.67 -20.75
CA GLU A 61 13.78 11.61 -19.81
C GLU A 61 12.84 12.77 -19.47
N ALA A 62 12.16 13.33 -20.46
CA ALA A 62 11.21 14.42 -20.27
C ALA A 62 10.04 14.03 -19.35
N GLY A 63 9.47 12.84 -19.51
CA GLY A 63 8.39 12.36 -18.65
C GLY A 63 8.85 12.10 -17.22
N ARG A 64 10.03 11.50 -17.03
CA ARG A 64 10.64 11.34 -15.70
C ARG A 64 10.88 12.70 -15.03
N HIS A 65 11.45 13.66 -15.76
CA HIS A 65 11.70 15.01 -15.23
C HIS A 65 10.40 15.76 -14.88
N ALA A 66 9.37 15.66 -15.72
CA ALA A 66 8.06 16.26 -15.42
C ALA A 66 7.45 15.70 -14.11
N LEU A 67 7.59 14.39 -13.89
CA LEU A 67 7.16 13.75 -12.64
C LEU A 67 7.98 14.21 -11.44
N THR A 68 9.31 14.24 -11.54
CA THR A 68 10.19 14.64 -10.43
C THR A 68 9.97 16.11 -10.06
N ALA A 69 9.81 17.00 -11.04
CA ALA A 69 9.51 18.41 -10.83
C ALA A 69 8.12 18.64 -10.20
N LEU A 70 7.11 17.83 -10.57
CA LEU A 70 5.81 17.85 -9.89
C LEU A 70 5.96 17.43 -8.43
N LEU A 71 6.62 16.30 -8.18
CA LEU A 71 6.73 15.74 -6.83
C LEU A 71 7.63 16.57 -5.92
N ALA A 72 8.68 17.22 -6.45
CA ALA A 72 9.49 18.17 -5.69
C ALA A 72 8.63 19.32 -5.13
N ARG A 73 7.68 19.84 -5.92
CA ARG A 73 6.73 20.87 -5.47
C ARG A 73 5.73 20.35 -4.44
N VAL A 74 5.18 19.14 -4.64
CA VAL A 74 4.24 18.53 -3.69
C VAL A 74 4.90 18.26 -2.33
N LEU A 75 6.16 17.82 -2.37
CA LEU A 75 6.99 17.51 -1.20
C LEU A 75 7.64 18.75 -0.58
N ASP A 76 7.46 19.94 -1.16
CA ASP A 76 8.07 21.20 -0.71
C ASP A 76 9.61 21.08 -0.56
N LEU A 77 10.26 20.45 -1.54
CA LEU A 77 11.70 20.25 -1.52
C LEU A 77 12.46 21.57 -1.79
N PRO A 78 13.68 21.73 -1.23
CA PRO A 78 14.54 22.87 -1.55
C PRO A 78 14.82 22.98 -3.06
N GLY A 79 15.04 24.21 -3.53
CA GLY A 79 15.38 24.47 -4.93
C GLY A 79 16.59 23.66 -5.39
N GLY A 80 16.47 23.01 -6.56
CA GLY A 80 17.52 22.15 -7.13
C GLY A 80 17.57 20.72 -6.56
N ILE A 81 16.71 20.38 -5.59
CA ILE A 81 16.57 19.02 -5.07
C ILE A 81 15.33 18.37 -5.68
N GLU A 82 15.55 17.28 -6.42
CA GLU A 82 14.48 16.48 -7.00
C GLU A 82 14.50 15.05 -6.46
N PRO A 83 13.33 14.42 -6.28
CA PRO A 83 13.27 13.01 -5.97
C PRO A 83 13.74 12.16 -7.16
N VAL A 84 14.11 10.91 -6.91
CA VAL A 84 14.54 9.99 -7.97
C VAL A 84 13.42 9.02 -8.34
N VAL A 85 13.15 8.86 -9.65
CA VAL A 85 12.27 7.80 -10.15
C VAL A 85 13.02 6.48 -10.01
N ALA A 86 12.63 5.65 -9.04
CA ALA A 86 13.22 4.34 -8.86
C ALA A 86 12.56 3.33 -9.80
N SER A 87 13.36 2.68 -10.64
CA SER A 87 12.89 1.71 -11.63
C SER A 87 14.00 0.72 -11.96
N GLU A 88 13.82 -0.53 -11.55
CA GLU A 88 14.75 -1.62 -11.85
C GLU A 88 13.96 -2.85 -12.29
N ALA A 89 14.46 -3.55 -13.30
CA ALA A 89 13.83 -4.78 -13.76
C ALA A 89 13.80 -5.81 -12.62
N GLY A 90 12.64 -6.43 -12.41
CA GLY A 90 12.45 -7.43 -11.34
C GLY A 90 12.32 -6.87 -9.92
N LEU A 91 12.64 -5.59 -9.67
CA LEU A 91 12.46 -5.00 -8.35
C LEU A 91 11.14 -4.24 -8.22
N ARG A 92 10.59 -4.28 -7.02
CA ARG A 92 9.48 -3.46 -6.55
C ARG A 92 9.89 -2.85 -5.21
N PHE A 93 9.19 -1.79 -4.82
CA PHE A 93 9.51 -1.06 -3.61
C PHE A 93 8.32 -0.93 -2.64
N PRO A 94 7.51 -2.00 -2.38
CA PRO A 94 6.51 -1.96 -1.32
C PRO A 94 7.16 -1.93 0.07
N ASP A 95 6.34 -1.75 1.11
CA ASP A 95 6.82 -1.65 2.50
C ASP A 95 7.64 -2.86 2.96
N LEU A 96 7.31 -4.07 2.48
CA LEU A 96 8.02 -5.31 2.81
C LEU A 96 9.18 -5.66 1.87
N ALA A 97 9.53 -4.80 0.91
CA ALA A 97 10.56 -5.12 -0.08
C ALA A 97 11.89 -5.58 0.54
N ALA A 98 12.30 -4.95 1.65
CA ALA A 98 13.54 -5.28 2.34
C ALA A 98 13.53 -6.63 3.09
N ALA A 99 12.36 -7.25 3.29
CA ALA A 99 12.25 -8.54 3.97
C ALA A 99 12.70 -9.70 3.07
N GLY A 100 12.49 -9.59 1.76
CA GLY A 100 12.95 -10.59 0.81
C GLY A 100 12.27 -10.49 -0.56
N PRO A 101 12.72 -11.29 -1.55
CA PRO A 101 12.16 -11.28 -2.88
C PRO A 101 10.69 -11.69 -2.94
N GLU A 102 10.24 -12.55 -2.03
CA GLU A 102 8.86 -13.05 -2.00
C GLU A 102 7.93 -12.01 -1.37
N GLU A 103 8.37 -11.37 -0.29
CA GLU A 103 7.66 -10.31 0.42
C GLU A 103 7.56 -9.03 -0.42
N MET A 104 8.55 -8.78 -1.29
CA MET A 104 8.49 -7.73 -2.31
C MET A 104 7.32 -7.90 -3.29
N GLN A 105 6.79 -9.12 -3.43
CA GLN A 105 5.62 -9.43 -4.27
C GLN A 105 4.34 -9.65 -3.45
N ALA A 106 4.38 -9.42 -2.13
CA ALA A 106 3.24 -9.64 -1.26
C ALA A 106 2.05 -8.74 -1.63
N VAL A 107 0.85 -9.32 -1.52
CA VAL A 107 -0.42 -8.62 -1.69
C VAL A 107 -0.98 -8.33 -0.30
N SER A 108 -1.44 -7.11 -0.08
CA SER A 108 -2.07 -6.70 1.18
C SER A 108 -3.60 -6.72 1.07
N LEU A 109 -4.25 -7.23 2.12
CA LEU A 109 -5.70 -7.39 2.20
C LEU A 109 -6.23 -6.75 3.47
N VAL A 110 -7.42 -6.14 3.40
CA VAL A 110 -8.11 -5.53 4.55
C VAL A 110 -9.58 -5.94 4.57
N ASN A 111 -10.03 -6.38 5.73
CA ASN A 111 -11.45 -6.65 6.00
C ASN A 111 -12.19 -5.35 6.32
N LEU A 112 -13.22 -5.04 5.54
CA LEU A 112 -14.05 -3.85 5.74
C LEU A 112 -14.86 -3.91 7.05
N ALA A 113 -15.17 -5.10 7.58
CA ALA A 113 -15.79 -5.23 8.89
C ALA A 113 -14.89 -4.70 10.01
N SER A 114 -13.58 -4.93 9.93
CA SER A 114 -12.57 -4.41 10.87
C SER A 114 -12.47 -2.88 10.80
N VAL A 115 -12.58 -2.30 9.59
CA VAL A 115 -12.64 -0.84 9.42
C VAL A 115 -13.88 -0.27 10.11
N ARG A 116 -15.07 -0.84 9.85
CA ARG A 116 -16.32 -0.41 10.51
C ARG A 116 -16.30 -0.56 12.03
N ALA A 117 -15.65 -1.60 12.54
CA ALA A 117 -15.46 -1.76 13.98
C ALA A 117 -14.61 -0.62 14.58
N LEU A 118 -13.57 -0.18 13.88
CA LEU A 118 -12.78 0.99 14.29
C LEU A 118 -13.59 2.28 14.21
N GLU A 119 -14.35 2.50 13.13
CA GLU A 119 -15.25 3.65 12.98
C GLU A 119 -16.24 3.75 14.16
N ALA A 120 -16.86 2.63 14.53
CA ALA A 120 -17.79 2.57 15.65
C ALA A 120 -17.14 2.94 17.00
N LYS A 121 -15.85 2.63 17.21
CA LYS A 121 -15.11 3.03 18.42
C LYS A 121 -14.73 4.49 18.43
N LEU A 122 -14.43 5.06 17.25
CA LEU A 122 -14.00 6.45 17.12
C LEU A 122 -15.18 7.44 16.97
N GLY A 123 -16.37 6.96 16.60
CA GLY A 123 -17.52 7.81 16.32
C GLY A 123 -17.32 8.69 15.08
N THR A 124 -16.46 8.27 14.15
CA THR A 124 -16.19 8.96 12.89
C THR A 124 -15.96 7.94 11.78
N GLU A 125 -16.33 8.32 10.56
CA GLU A 125 -16.01 7.54 9.36
C GLU A 125 -14.50 7.55 9.10
N ILE A 126 -14.00 6.42 8.61
CA ILE A 126 -12.60 6.14 8.28
C ILE A 126 -12.57 5.61 6.86
N ASP A 127 -12.10 6.43 5.93
CA ASP A 127 -11.87 6.02 4.54
C ASP A 127 -10.93 4.78 4.50
N PRO A 128 -11.39 3.62 3.99
CA PRO A 128 -10.58 2.41 3.90
C PRO A 128 -9.28 2.60 3.10
N LEU A 129 -9.25 3.55 2.15
CA LEU A 129 -8.06 3.84 1.34
C LEU A 129 -6.88 4.35 2.17
N ARG A 130 -7.09 4.77 3.43
CA ARG A 130 -6.01 5.05 4.40
C ARG A 130 -5.10 3.84 4.64
N PHE A 131 -5.63 2.62 4.55
CA PHE A 131 -4.87 1.39 4.77
C PHE A 131 -4.05 0.93 3.55
N ARG A 132 -4.32 1.51 2.38
CA ARG A 132 -3.63 1.27 1.10
C ARG A 132 -3.45 -0.22 0.77
N ALA A 133 -4.46 -1.02 1.11
CA ALA A 133 -4.51 -2.42 0.74
C ALA A 133 -4.70 -2.58 -0.77
N ASN A 134 -4.25 -3.71 -1.31
CA ASN A 134 -4.51 -4.10 -2.69
C ASN A 134 -5.94 -4.61 -2.85
N ILE A 135 -6.43 -5.37 -1.87
CA ILE A 135 -7.76 -5.98 -1.86
C ILE A 135 -8.48 -5.56 -0.58
N TYR A 136 -9.69 -5.05 -0.74
CA TYR A 136 -10.64 -4.85 0.35
C TYR A 136 -11.75 -5.87 0.19
N PHE A 137 -12.06 -6.59 1.26
CA PHE A 137 -13.08 -7.64 1.25
C PHE A 137 -14.03 -7.47 2.43
N ASP A 138 -15.15 -8.17 2.37
CA ASP A 138 -16.20 -8.13 3.38
C ASP A 138 -16.78 -9.54 3.60
N GLY A 139 -17.60 -9.70 4.64
CA GLY A 139 -18.28 -10.96 4.98
C GLY A 139 -17.91 -11.49 6.37
N PRO A 140 -16.63 -11.75 6.66
CA PRO A 140 -16.19 -12.20 7.98
C PRO A 140 -16.39 -11.15 9.08
N GLU A 141 -16.48 -11.61 10.33
CA GLU A 141 -16.52 -10.70 11.48
C GLU A 141 -15.26 -9.84 11.57
N ALA A 142 -15.38 -8.69 12.25
CA ALA A 142 -14.26 -7.78 12.46
C ALA A 142 -13.10 -8.51 13.14
N PHE A 143 -11.91 -8.38 12.56
CA PHE A 143 -10.65 -8.98 13.01
C PHE A 143 -10.58 -10.51 12.92
N ALA A 144 -11.58 -11.19 12.34
CA ALA A 144 -11.51 -12.62 12.06
C ALA A 144 -10.32 -12.98 11.16
N GLU A 145 -9.85 -12.03 10.35
CA GLU A 145 -8.68 -12.21 9.51
C GLU A 145 -7.37 -12.54 10.26
N ARG A 146 -7.33 -12.30 11.58
CA ARG A 146 -6.16 -12.59 12.41
C ARG A 146 -5.97 -14.10 12.66
N GLU A 147 -7.04 -14.88 12.52
CA GLU A 147 -7.00 -16.34 12.62
C GLU A 147 -6.57 -17.00 11.31
N LEU A 148 -6.37 -16.20 10.25
CA LEU A 148 -5.99 -16.69 8.92
C LEU A 148 -4.49 -16.88 8.73
N LEU A 149 -3.65 -16.67 9.75
CA LEU A 149 -2.21 -16.85 9.57
C LEU A 149 -1.89 -18.31 9.18
N GLY A 150 -1.16 -18.50 8.08
CA GLY A 150 -0.90 -19.82 7.48
C GLY A 150 -2.05 -20.41 6.68
N SER A 151 -3.18 -19.71 6.60
CA SER A 151 -4.38 -20.12 5.85
C SER A 151 -4.31 -19.66 4.40
N THR A 152 -5.19 -20.21 3.55
CA THR A 152 -5.30 -19.82 2.14
C THR A 152 -6.58 -19.03 1.91
N VAL A 153 -6.47 -17.93 1.18
CA VAL A 153 -7.59 -17.13 0.70
C VAL A 153 -7.76 -17.39 -0.80
N GLU A 154 -8.96 -17.77 -1.21
CA GLU A 154 -9.29 -17.99 -2.62
C GLU A 154 -10.23 -16.90 -3.16
N ILE A 155 -9.88 -16.33 -4.31
CA ILE A 155 -10.68 -15.31 -5.00
C ILE A 155 -10.58 -15.53 -6.50
N GLY A 156 -11.70 -15.83 -7.15
CA GLY A 156 -11.73 -16.00 -8.62
C GLY A 156 -10.74 -17.04 -9.15
N GLY A 157 -10.48 -18.12 -8.41
CA GLY A 157 -9.50 -19.16 -8.74
C GLY A 157 -8.03 -18.81 -8.44
N SER A 158 -7.75 -17.59 -7.96
CA SER A 158 -6.44 -17.22 -7.41
C SER A 158 -6.32 -17.74 -5.98
N ARG A 159 -5.13 -18.21 -5.60
CA ARG A 159 -4.84 -18.70 -4.25
C ARG A 159 -3.79 -17.81 -3.60
N LEU A 160 -4.12 -17.27 -2.43
CA LEU A 160 -3.27 -16.35 -1.68
C LEU A 160 -2.96 -16.97 -0.30
N GLU A 161 -1.69 -17.26 -0.01
CA GLU A 161 -1.30 -17.81 1.29
C GLU A 161 -0.96 -16.67 2.26
N VAL A 162 -1.69 -16.58 3.37
CA VAL A 162 -1.49 -15.55 4.39
C VAL A 162 -0.26 -15.88 5.24
N PHE A 163 0.69 -14.94 5.31
CA PHE A 163 1.96 -15.19 6.01
C PHE A 163 2.30 -14.16 7.07
N GLU A 164 1.66 -12.98 7.09
CA GLU A 164 1.96 -11.92 8.06
C GLU A 164 0.75 -11.01 8.34
N GLU A 165 0.48 -10.70 9.61
CA GLU A 165 -0.46 -9.65 10.00
C GLU A 165 0.09 -8.26 9.67
N THR A 166 -0.73 -7.34 9.14
CA THR A 166 -0.25 -5.99 8.83
C THR A 166 -0.36 -5.04 10.02
N VAL A 167 0.77 -4.77 10.67
CA VAL A 167 0.88 -3.72 11.69
C VAL A 167 0.82 -2.34 11.05
N ARG A 168 -0.17 -1.53 11.43
CA ARG A 168 -0.38 -0.20 10.86
C ARG A 168 0.52 0.84 11.48
N CYS A 169 1.13 1.65 10.62
CA CYS A 169 1.96 2.78 11.01
C CYS A 169 1.24 4.11 10.74
N ALA A 170 1.88 5.22 11.13
CA ALA A 170 1.32 6.58 11.00
C ALA A 170 1.02 7.00 9.55
N ALA A 171 1.39 6.22 8.53
CA ALA A 171 0.92 6.43 7.16
C ALA A 171 -0.61 6.42 7.06
N THR A 172 -1.27 5.59 7.87
CA THR A 172 -2.75 5.50 7.92
C THR A 172 -3.41 6.77 8.47
N ASP A 173 -2.65 7.65 9.13
CA ASP A 173 -3.18 8.91 9.65
C ASP A 173 -3.42 9.95 8.56
N ALA A 174 -2.81 9.79 7.39
CA ALA A 174 -2.96 10.71 6.28
C ALA A 174 -4.31 10.50 5.56
N ASN A 175 -5.13 11.55 5.53
CA ASN A 175 -6.40 11.56 4.83
C ASN A 175 -6.20 11.65 3.31
N PRO A 176 -6.76 10.72 2.51
CA PRO A 176 -6.57 10.70 1.05
C PRO A 176 -7.26 11.88 0.33
N THR A 177 -8.25 12.51 0.95
CA THR A 177 -8.97 13.66 0.39
C THR A 177 -8.32 14.99 0.78
N THR A 178 -7.98 15.16 2.05
CA THR A 178 -7.47 16.45 2.57
C THR A 178 -5.94 16.55 2.56
N ALA A 179 -5.23 15.44 2.35
CA ALA A 179 -3.78 15.35 2.40
C ALA A 179 -3.17 15.82 3.74
N ARG A 180 -3.94 15.70 4.83
CA ARG A 180 -3.54 16.07 6.20
C ARG A 180 -3.64 14.87 7.12
N ARG A 181 -2.88 14.91 8.21
CA ARG A 181 -3.06 13.99 9.34
C ARG A 181 -4.22 14.47 10.18
N ASP A 182 -5.27 13.68 10.24
CA ASP A 182 -6.50 14.01 10.98
C ASP A 182 -6.98 12.87 11.88
N THR A 183 -6.30 11.73 11.86
CA THR A 183 -6.57 10.58 12.73
C THR A 183 -5.31 10.14 13.47
N ARG A 184 -5.47 9.19 14.39
CA ARG A 184 -4.39 8.48 15.08
C ARG A 184 -4.65 6.98 15.07
N ILE A 185 -4.87 6.42 13.88
CA ILE A 185 -5.35 5.05 13.66
C ILE A 185 -4.51 4.01 14.42
N PRO A 186 -3.16 4.01 14.35
CA PRO A 186 -2.38 3.02 15.10
C PRO A 186 -2.57 3.10 16.61
N ALA A 187 -2.74 4.32 17.16
CA ALA A 187 -2.98 4.51 18.57
C ALA A 187 -4.41 4.12 18.97
N ALA A 188 -5.40 4.47 18.14
CA ALA A 188 -6.78 4.08 18.32
C ALA A 188 -6.97 2.56 18.31
N LEU A 189 -6.32 1.87 17.37
CA LEU A 189 -6.32 0.41 17.32
C LEU A 189 -5.78 -0.18 18.62
N LYS A 190 -4.63 0.31 19.11
CA LYS A 190 -4.04 -0.16 20.37
C LYS A 190 -4.96 0.11 21.55
N GLN A 191 -5.57 1.29 21.61
CA GLN A 191 -6.43 1.70 22.71
C GLN A 191 -7.73 0.87 22.78
N HIS A 192 -8.35 0.59 21.63
CA HIS A 192 -9.67 -0.02 21.60
C HIS A 192 -9.66 -1.54 21.39
N PHE A 193 -8.58 -2.09 20.82
CA PHE A 193 -8.47 -3.51 20.47
C PHE A 193 -7.19 -4.17 21.00
N GLY A 194 -6.29 -3.42 21.67
CA GLY A 194 -5.07 -3.97 22.26
C GLY A 194 -3.92 -4.24 21.27
N HIS A 195 -4.10 -3.92 19.98
CA HIS A 195 -3.10 -4.13 18.92
C HIS A 195 -3.10 -3.00 17.90
N ALA A 196 -2.08 -2.90 17.04
CA ALA A 196 -2.05 -1.96 15.90
C ALA A 196 -2.31 -2.66 14.54
N ILE A 197 -2.86 -3.86 14.57
CA ILE A 197 -3.10 -4.69 13.38
C ILE A 197 -4.41 -4.27 12.70
N MET A 198 -4.40 -4.28 11.37
CA MET A 198 -5.59 -4.20 10.51
C MET A 198 -5.23 -4.91 9.20
N GLY A 199 -5.89 -5.99 8.81
CA GLY A 199 -5.52 -6.72 7.59
C GLY A 199 -4.21 -7.52 7.66
N PHE A 200 -3.81 -8.11 6.53
CA PHE A 200 -2.71 -9.07 6.40
C PHE A 200 -2.01 -8.99 5.05
N TYR A 201 -0.83 -9.58 4.96
CA TYR A 201 -0.09 -9.85 3.75
C TYR A 201 -0.21 -11.32 3.34
N ALA A 202 -0.32 -11.54 2.03
CA ALA A 202 -0.38 -12.86 1.45
C ALA A 202 0.55 -12.98 0.24
N HIS A 203 1.10 -14.18 0.05
CA HIS A 203 1.82 -14.54 -1.15
C HIS A 203 0.86 -15.07 -2.21
N VAL A 204 1.08 -14.68 -3.47
CA VAL A 204 0.31 -15.25 -4.59
C VAL A 204 0.86 -16.64 -4.91
N ARG A 205 0.06 -17.68 -4.67
CA ARG A 205 0.38 -19.08 -4.98
C ARG A 205 -0.18 -19.54 -6.30
N SER A 206 -1.27 -18.93 -6.74
CA SER A 206 -1.85 -19.18 -8.06
C SER A 206 -2.36 -17.87 -8.63
N ASN A 207 -1.89 -17.53 -9.82
CA ASN A 207 -2.23 -16.29 -10.51
C ASN A 207 -3.66 -16.36 -11.06
N GLY A 208 -4.33 -15.21 -11.10
CA GLY A 208 -5.64 -15.06 -11.73
C GLY A 208 -6.00 -13.60 -11.93
N THR A 209 -7.17 -13.36 -12.54
CA THR A 209 -7.72 -12.02 -12.71
C THR A 209 -8.82 -11.80 -11.70
N LEU A 210 -8.70 -10.74 -10.91
CA LEU A 210 -9.70 -10.35 -9.92
C LEU A 210 -10.55 -9.20 -10.45
N ALA A 211 -11.83 -9.20 -10.11
CA ALA A 211 -12.74 -8.09 -10.34
C ALA A 211 -13.51 -7.77 -9.04
N PRO A 212 -13.90 -6.50 -8.82
CA PRO A 212 -14.79 -6.15 -7.72
C PRO A 212 -16.07 -6.99 -7.76
N GLY A 213 -16.52 -7.41 -6.58
CA GLY A 213 -17.73 -8.24 -6.43
C GLY A 213 -17.51 -9.75 -6.57
N MET A 214 -16.27 -10.21 -6.78
CA MET A 214 -15.96 -11.64 -6.66
C MET A 214 -16.04 -12.10 -5.20
N ASP A 215 -16.56 -13.32 -5.01
CA ASP A 215 -16.60 -13.96 -3.69
C ASP A 215 -15.20 -14.30 -3.19
N ILE A 216 -15.04 -14.23 -1.88
CA ILE A 216 -13.83 -14.60 -1.15
C ILE A 216 -14.12 -15.83 -0.30
N ALA A 217 -13.31 -16.88 -0.45
CA ALA A 217 -13.35 -18.05 0.40
C ALA A 217 -12.11 -18.07 1.31
N LEU A 218 -12.33 -18.35 2.60
CA LEU A 218 -11.28 -18.42 3.61
C LEU A 218 -11.09 -19.88 4.02
N GLU A 219 -10.01 -20.50 3.55
CA GLU A 219 -9.65 -21.87 3.88
C GLU A 219 -8.64 -21.86 5.01
N HIS A 220 -9.09 -22.21 6.22
CA HIS A 220 -8.22 -22.31 7.38
C HIS A 220 -7.16 -23.39 7.16
N ALA A 221 -5.94 -23.15 7.65
CA ALA A 221 -4.91 -24.17 7.70
C ALA A 221 -5.49 -25.40 8.43
N VAL A 222 -5.50 -26.56 7.76
CA VAL A 222 -5.86 -27.81 8.41
C VAL A 222 -4.85 -28.04 9.52
N GLU A 223 -5.31 -28.10 10.77
CA GLU A 223 -4.48 -28.56 11.89
C GLU A 223 -4.01 -29.98 11.54
N GLY A 224 -2.78 -30.07 11.03
CA GLY A 224 -2.11 -31.33 10.81
C GLY A 224 -1.94 -32.00 12.17
N VAL A 225 -2.67 -33.10 12.35
CA VAL A 225 -2.47 -34.14 13.35
C VAL A 225 -0.98 -34.25 13.69
N ARG A 226 -0.62 -33.89 14.92
CA ARG A 226 0.64 -34.29 15.55
C ARG A 226 0.38 -35.45 16.49
#